data_AF-M0LYL6-F1
#
_entry.id   AF-M0LYL6-F1
#
_cell.length_a   1.000
_cell.length_b   1.000
_cell.length_c   1.000
_cell.angle_alpha   90.00
_cell.angle_beta   90.00
_cell.angle_gamma   90.00
#
_symmetry.space_group_name_H-M   'P 1'
#
loop_
_entity.id
_entity.type
_entity.pdbx_description
1 polymer ?
#
loop_
_entity_poly.entity_id
_entity_poly.type
_entity_poly.pdbx_seq_one_letter_code
_entity_poly.pdbx_strand_id
1 'polypeptide(L)' 'MSEHTVPKIVVDEKVEIAVSLLGIMAACTATYYVGKTGNWEPLSAVTMGLALVVLFVTSEP' A
#
# COMPACT_ATOMS: atom_id res chain seq x y z
N MET A 1 -15.50 6.88 32.07
CA MET A 1 -15.49 6.30 30.72
C MET A 1 -14.45 7.06 29.93
N SER A 2 -13.34 6.40 29.59
CA SER A 2 -12.32 7.00 28.73
C SER A 2 -12.74 6.76 27.30
N GLU A 3 -13.24 7.81 26.65
CA GLU A 3 -13.50 7.83 25.22
C GLU A 3 -12.15 7.67 24.51
N HIS A 4 -11.79 6.44 24.17
CA HIS A 4 -10.72 6.17 23.22
C HIS A 4 -11.18 6.70 21.86
N THR A 5 -11.01 8.00 21.65
CA THR A 5 -11.03 8.58 20.32
C THR A 5 -9.76 8.07 19.65
N VAL A 6 -9.90 6.94 18.95
CA VAL A 6 -8.91 6.49 17.96
C VAL A 6 -8.58 7.73 17.13
N PRO A 7 -7.31 8.15 17.03
CA PRO A 7 -6.99 9.29 16.21
C PRO A 7 -7.38 8.89 14.79
N LYS A 8 -8.51 9.43 14.32
CA LYS A 8 -8.93 9.34 12.93
C LYS A 8 -7.83 10.06 12.18
N ILE A 9 -6.84 9.31 11.69
CA ILE A 9 -5.79 9.81 10.83
C ILE A 9 -6.54 10.51 9.71
N VAL A 10 -6.55 11.84 9.74
CA VAL A 10 -7.20 12.66 8.72
C VAL A 10 -6.27 12.61 7.52
N VAL A 11 -6.25 11.47 6.83
CA VAL A 11 -5.59 11.36 5.54
C VAL A 11 -6.37 12.29 4.63
N ASP A 12 -5.74 13.38 4.21
CA ASP A 12 -6.33 14.28 3.22
C ASP A 12 -6.70 13.45 1.98
N GLU A 13 -7.87 13.67 1.40
CA GLU A 13 -8.39 12.93 0.24
C GLU A 13 -7.33 12.84 -0.89
N LYS A 14 -6.51 13.88 -1.02
CA LYS A 14 -5.40 13.90 -1.99
C LYS A 14 -4.31 12.87 -1.70
N VAL A 15 -4.03 12.60 -0.42
CA VAL A 15 -3.04 11.62 0.01
C VAL A 15 -3.56 10.21 -0.24
N GLU A 16 -4.84 9.94 0.02
CA GLU A 16 -5.46 8.65 -0.28
C GLU A 16 -5.43 8.34 -1.78
N ILE A 17 -5.77 9.33 -2.61
CA ILE A 17 -5.68 9.24 -4.08
C ILE A 17 -4.23 9.01 -4.52
N ALA A 18 -3.26 9.75 -3.96
CA ALA A 18 -1.85 9.62 -4.32
C ALA A 18 -1.28 8.24 -3.97
N VAL A 19 -1.60 7.71 -2.79
CA VAL A 19 -1.18 6.37 -2.35
C VAL A 19 -1.80 5.29 -3.24
N SER A 20 -3.08 5.44 -3.59
CA SER A 20 -3.77 4.52 -4.50
C SER A 20 -3.13 4.48 -5.88
N LEU A 21 -2.83 5.65 -6.46
CA LEU A 21 -2.14 5.75 -7.75
C LEU A 21 -0.73 5.14 -7.69
N LEU A 22 0.02 5.38 -6.62
CA LEU A 22 1.34 4.77 -6.41
C LEU A 22 1.26 3.25 -6.35
N GLY A 23 0.27 2.70 -5.64
CA GLY A 23 0.06 1.25 -5.55
C GLY A 23 -0.22 0.62 -6.92
N ILE A 24 -1.09 1.25 -7.73
CA ILE A 24 -1.41 0.79 -9.09
C ILE A 24 -0.16 0.85 -9.99
N MET A 25 0.58 1.96 -9.96
CA MET A 25 1.80 2.12 -10.76
C MET A 25 2.88 1.10 -10.38
N ALA A 26 3.06 0.84 -9.08
CA ALA A 26 3.98 -0.18 -8.59
C ALA A 26 3.58 -1.59 -9.08
N ALA A 27 2.30 -1.93 -8.99
CA ALA A 27 1.78 -3.22 -9.47
C ALA A 27 1.96 -3.39 -10.99
N CYS A 28 1.64 -2.36 -11.79
CA CYS A 28 1.83 -2.38 -13.23
C CYS A 28 3.31 -2.55 -13.61
N THR A 29 4.20 -1.81 -12.94
CA THR A 29 5.64 -1.87 -13.21
C THR A 29 6.22 -3.23 -12.86
N ALA A 30 5.87 -3.78 -11.69
CA ALA A 30 6.31 -5.11 -11.28
C ALA A 30 5.79 -6.19 -12.24
N THR A 31 4.51 -6.13 -12.61
CA THR A 31 3.91 -7.10 -13.55
C THR A 31 4.56 -7.03 -14.93
N TYR A 32 4.80 -5.83 -15.45
CA TYR A 32 5.51 -5.64 -16.72
C TYR A 32 6.94 -6.21 -16.66
N TYR A 33 7.66 -5.95 -15.57
CA TYR A 33 9.01 -6.45 -15.37
C TYR A 33 9.03 -7.98 -15.30
N VAL A 34 8.10 -8.59 -14.56
CA VAL A 34 7.96 -10.06 -14.49
C VAL A 34 7.63 -10.63 -15.87
N GLY A 35 6.71 -10.00 -16.61
CA GLY A 35 6.37 -10.42 -17.97
C GLY A 35 7.56 -10.36 -18.94
N LYS A 36 8.47 -9.40 -18.74
CA LYS A 36 9.68 -9.24 -19.59
C LYS A 36 10.83 -10.15 -19.18
N THR A 37 11.02 -10.39 -17.89
CA THR A 37 12.23 -11.06 -17.36
C THR A 37 11.98 -12.48 -16.88
N GLY A 38 10.72 -12.87 -16.68
CA GLY A 38 10.34 -14.10 -15.99
C GLY A 38 10.67 -14.09 -14.49
N ASN A 39 11.27 -13.01 -13.97
CA ASN A 39 11.62 -12.92 -12.56
C ASN A 39 10.38 -12.53 -11.73
N TRP A 40 9.97 -13.40 -10.82
CA TRP A 40 8.80 -13.23 -9.95
C TRP A 40 9.09 -12.36 -8.72
N GLU A 41 10.36 -12.18 -8.34
CA GLU A 41 10.77 -11.45 -7.13
C GLU A 41 10.19 -10.03 -7.04
N PRO A 42 10.15 -9.23 -8.12
CA PRO A 42 9.62 -7.86 -8.06
C PRO A 42 8.12 -7.80 -7.76
N LEU A 43 7.35 -8.79 -8.26
CA LEU A 43 5.93 -8.89 -7.96
C LEU A 43 5.72 -9.21 -6.47
N SER A 44 6.49 -10.18 -5.96
CA SER A 44 6.42 -10.55 -4.54
C SER A 44 6.78 -9.39 -3.62
N ALA A 45 7.82 -8.61 -3.96
CA ALA A 45 8.24 -7.44 -3.19
C ALA A 45 7.16 -6.36 -3.15
N VAL A 46 6.51 -6.06 -4.29
CA VAL A 46 5.41 -5.08 -4.33
C VAL A 46 4.20 -5.55 -3.53
N THR A 47 3.82 -6.83 -3.64
CA THR A 47 2.69 -7.37 -2.86
C THR A 47 2.97 -7.36 -1.36
N MET A 48 4.20 -7.68 -0.94
CA MET A 48 4.58 -7.67 0.47
C MET A 48 4.66 -6.24 1.02
N GLY A 49 5.19 -5.29 0.23
CA GLY A 49 5.18 -3.87 0.58
C GLY A 49 3.77 -3.31 0.75
N LEU A 50 2.85 -3.63 -0.16
CA LEU A 50 1.45 -3.22 -0.04
C LEU A 50 0.76 -3.84 1.18
N ALA A 51 1.01 -5.12 1.46
CA ALA A 51 0.47 -5.78 2.66
C ALA A 51 0.94 -5.09 3.95
N LEU A 52 2.22 -4.71 4.03
CA LEU A 52 2.75 -3.96 5.18
C LEU A 52 2.08 -2.59 5.31
N VAL A 53 1.90 -1.85 4.20
CA VAL A 53 1.20 -0.56 4.22
C VAL A 53 -0.23 -0.74 4.76
N VAL A 54 -0.96 -1.75 4.30
CA VAL A 54 -2.31 -2.04 4.81
C VAL A 54 -2.26 -2.36 6.30
N LEU A 55 -1.33 -3.21 6.74
CA LEU A 55 -1.20 -3.57 8.16
C LEU A 55 -0.88 -2.34 9.03
N PHE A 56 0.03 -1.47 8.61
CA PHE A 56 0.36 -0.25 9.36
C PHE A 56 -0.75 0.80 9.36
N VAL A 57 -1.53 0.88 8.29
CA VAL A 57 -2.70 1.79 8.21
C VAL A 57 -3.87 1.26 9.03
N THR A 58 -4.06 -0.06 9.09
CA THR A 58 -5.18 -0.69 9.80
C THR A 58 -4.86 -1.09 11.24
N SER A 59 -3.59 -1.10 11.64
CA SER A 59 -3.21 -1.34 13.02
C SER A 59 -3.67 -0.17 13.89
N GLU A 60 -4.72 -0.40 14.68
CA GLU A 60 -5.07 0.48 15.79
C GLU A 60 -3.92 0.44 16.84
N PRO A 61 -3.52 1.59 17.40
CA PRO A 61 -2.47 1.66 18.42
C PRO A 61 -2.88 1.11 19.78
#